data_AF-A0A2U8I477-F1
#
_entry.id   AF-A0A2U8I477-F1
#
_cell.length_a   1.000
_cell.length_b   1.000
_cell.length_c   1.000
_cell.angle_alpha   90.00
_cell.angle_beta   90.00
_cell.angle_gamma   90.00
#
_symmetry.space_group_name_H-M   'P 1'
#
loop_
_entity.id
_entity.type
_entity.pdbx_description
1 polymer ?
#
loop_
_entity_poly.entity_id
_entity_poly.type
_entity_poly.pdbx_seq_one_letter_code
_entity_poly.pdbx_strand_id
1 'polypeptide(L)'
;MHKASSEGEHKRPSKWLATAQARELMTELESSLLKNSQSPNSGFAHKVINVKHGGKNPGTYAHEILAVEYAGWIRPDFRIMVNQTFIDYHSGKLADKEQKRKTHRDEGSGLPEFRKARAMQIAMEGY
;
A
#
# COMPACT_ATOMS: atom_id res chain seq x y z
N MET A 1 16.55 16.87 -9.86
CA MET A 1 15.43 16.47 -8.98
C MET A 1 14.70 17.72 -8.47
N HIS A 2 13.77 18.27 -9.27
CA HIS A 2 12.95 19.45 -8.91
C HIS A 2 11.55 19.42 -9.57
N LYS A 3 11.15 18.30 -10.20
CA LYS A 3 9.94 18.24 -11.05
C LYS A 3 8.74 17.50 -10.48
N ALA A 4 8.83 16.84 -9.32
CA ALA A 4 7.78 15.90 -8.89
C ALA A 4 6.70 16.47 -7.97
N SER A 5 6.94 17.60 -7.27
CA SER A 5 6.04 18.01 -6.18
C SER A 5 5.19 19.25 -6.44
N SER A 6 5.61 20.20 -7.29
CA SER A 6 4.94 21.51 -7.53
C SER A 6 4.71 22.40 -6.27
N GLU A 7 4.61 21.83 -5.08
CA GLU A 7 4.65 22.50 -3.78
C GLU A 7 6.11 22.87 -3.48
N GLY A 8 6.36 24.17 -3.27
CA GLY A 8 7.69 24.76 -3.27
C GLY A 8 8.69 24.22 -2.22
N GLU A 9 9.83 24.90 -2.13
CA GLU A 9 11.02 24.55 -1.33
C GLU A 9 10.73 24.08 0.12
N HIS A 10 9.66 24.56 0.73
CA HIS A 10 9.24 24.24 2.10
C HIS A 10 8.70 22.81 2.27
N LYS A 11 8.33 22.09 1.20
CA LYS A 11 7.86 20.70 1.25
C LYS A 11 8.90 19.66 0.84
N ARG A 12 10.17 20.05 0.69
CA ARG A 12 11.24 19.10 0.30
C ARG A 12 11.41 17.99 1.33
N PRO A 13 11.76 16.76 0.91
CA PRO A 13 11.93 15.62 1.83
C PRO A 13 12.94 15.91 2.95
N SER A 14 14.02 16.64 2.64
CA SER A 14 15.04 17.01 3.63
C SER A 14 14.51 17.88 4.77
N LYS A 15 13.50 18.74 4.51
CA LYS A 15 12.86 19.56 5.54
C LYS A 15 11.99 18.72 6.46
N TRP A 16 11.23 17.79 5.89
CA TRP A 16 10.44 16.85 6.67
C TRP A 16 11.30 15.96 7.55
N LEU A 17 12.39 15.40 7.00
CA LEU A 17 13.35 14.57 7.73
C LEU A 17 14.05 15.31 8.89
N ALA A 18 14.05 16.64 8.88
CA ALA A 18 14.60 17.45 9.97
C ALA A 18 13.60 17.65 11.13
N THR A 19 12.32 17.32 10.94
CA THR A 19 11.30 17.43 12.00
C THR A 19 11.49 16.38 13.09
N ALA A 20 11.09 16.70 14.32
CA ALA A 20 11.14 15.75 15.44
C ALA A 20 10.30 14.49 15.14
N GLN A 21 9.07 14.68 14.66
CA GLN A 21 8.16 13.59 14.30
C GLN A 21 8.78 12.61 13.29
N ALA A 22 9.41 13.11 12.22
CA ALA A 22 10.03 12.24 11.23
C ALA A 22 11.22 11.46 11.81
N ARG A 23 12.02 12.08 12.70
CA ARG A 23 13.15 11.42 13.37
C ARG A 23 12.68 10.32 14.31
N GLU A 24 11.70 10.60 15.15
CA GLU A 24 11.11 9.64 16.07
C GLU A 24 10.51 8.45 15.31
N LEU A 25 9.76 8.71 14.23
CA LEU A 25 9.20 7.66 13.40
C LEU A 25 10.28 6.79 12.74
N MET A 26 11.36 7.39 12.23
CA MET A 26 12.47 6.62 11.67
C MET A 26 13.08 5.69 12.71
N THR A 27 13.38 6.20 13.91
CA THR A 27 13.95 5.40 15.00
C THR A 27 13.04 4.25 15.43
N GLU A 28 11.73 4.50 15.55
CA GLU A 28 10.76 3.45 15.91
C GLU A 28 10.65 2.39 14.80
N LEU A 29 10.63 2.82 13.54
CA LEU A 29 10.54 1.93 12.39
C LEU A 29 11.80 1.07 12.24
N GLU A 30 13.00 1.67 12.38
CA GLU A 30 14.26 0.94 12.40
C GLU A 30 14.29 -0.08 13.55
N SER A 31 13.81 0.30 14.73
CA SER A 31 13.74 -0.59 15.91
C SER A 31 12.76 -1.75 15.70
N SER A 32 11.61 -1.51 15.09
CA SER A 32 10.62 -2.55 14.78
C SER A 32 11.14 -3.53 13.72
N LEU A 33 11.86 -3.04 12.71
CA LEU A 33 12.50 -3.89 11.71
C LEU A 33 13.62 -4.75 12.31
N LEU A 34 14.41 -4.20 13.24
CA LEU A 34 15.45 -4.94 13.97
C LEU A 34 14.87 -6.07 14.82
N LYS A 35 13.76 -5.81 15.55
CA LYS A 35 13.08 -6.82 16.37
C LYS A 35 12.54 -7.98 15.53
N ASN A 36 12.13 -7.72 14.29
CA ASN A 36 11.55 -8.72 13.40
C ASN A 36 12.61 -9.46 12.56
N SER A 37 13.84 -8.96 12.50
CA SER A 37 14.92 -9.60 11.75
C SER A 37 15.76 -10.53 12.64
N GLN A 38 15.68 -11.83 12.41
CA GLN A 38 16.56 -12.81 13.09
C GLN A 38 17.99 -12.87 12.53
N SER A 39 18.42 -11.92 11.69
CA SER A 39 19.73 -11.97 11.04
C SER A 39 20.73 -11.02 11.71
N PRO A 40 21.79 -11.52 12.38
CA PRO A 40 22.72 -10.71 13.15
C PRO A 40 23.70 -9.88 12.30
N ASN A 41 23.68 -9.99 10.97
CA ASN A 41 24.85 -9.66 10.16
C ASN A 41 24.59 -8.71 8.98
N SER A 42 23.72 -7.72 9.16
CA SER A 42 23.41 -6.76 8.11
C SER A 42 23.39 -5.33 8.63
N GLY A 43 24.58 -4.73 8.77
CA GLY A 43 24.76 -3.30 9.07
C GLY A 43 24.11 -2.32 8.07
N PHE A 44 23.39 -2.82 7.06
CA PHE A 44 22.60 -2.07 6.09
C PHE A 44 21.14 -2.52 5.95
N ALA A 45 20.70 -3.65 6.54
CA ALA A 45 19.36 -4.17 6.26
C ALA A 45 18.22 -3.38 6.90
N HIS A 46 18.53 -2.57 7.92
CA HIS A 46 17.51 -1.88 8.71
C HIS A 46 17.38 -0.41 8.36
N LYS A 47 18.14 0.08 7.38
CA LYS A 47 18.12 1.51 7.06
C LYS A 47 16.81 1.89 6.39
N VAL A 48 16.00 2.73 7.04
CA VAL A 48 14.69 3.16 6.51
C VAL A 48 14.81 4.19 5.37
N ILE A 49 16.00 4.76 5.15
CA ILE A 49 16.33 5.65 4.02
C ILE A 49 17.67 5.26 3.39
N ASN A 50 17.65 4.96 2.09
CA ASN A 50 18.86 4.73 1.31
C ASN A 50 19.06 5.83 0.26
N VAL A 51 20.19 6.54 0.31
CA VAL A 51 20.55 7.57 -0.66
C VAL A 51 21.61 7.01 -1.61
N LYS A 52 21.26 6.92 -2.89
CA LYS A 52 22.18 6.54 -3.97
C LYS A 52 22.62 7.80 -4.72
N HIS A 53 23.89 8.20 -4.52
CA HIS A 53 24.46 9.41 -5.10
C HIS A 53 24.92 9.27 -6.57
N GLY A 54 24.94 8.05 -7.14
CA GLY A 54 25.38 7.81 -8.52
C GLY A 54 24.93 6.46 -9.08
N GLY A 55 25.38 6.12 -10.28
CA GLY A 55 25.02 4.89 -11.00
C GLY A 55 23.75 5.02 -11.84
N LYS A 56 23.19 3.89 -12.29
CA LYS A 56 22.07 3.83 -13.25
C LYS A 56 20.77 4.42 -12.70
N ASN A 57 20.52 4.26 -11.39
CA ASN A 57 19.31 4.71 -10.72
C ASN A 57 19.66 5.52 -9.46
N PRO A 58 20.11 6.79 -9.61
CA PRO A 58 20.40 7.65 -8.49
C PRO A 58 19.11 8.18 -7.86
N GLY A 59 19.10 8.31 -6.54
CA GLY A 59 17.96 8.84 -5.81
C GLY A 59 17.89 8.43 -4.35
N THR A 60 16.90 8.98 -3.66
CA THR A 60 16.58 8.63 -2.28
C THR A 60 15.42 7.63 -2.26
N TYR A 61 15.65 6.49 -1.64
CA TYR A 61 14.69 5.41 -1.47
C TYR A 61 14.32 5.34 0.01
N ALA A 62 13.02 5.29 0.31
CA ALA A 62 12.51 5.21 1.67
C ALA A 62 11.71 3.92 1.85
N HIS A 63 11.66 3.42 3.09
CA HIS A 63 10.74 2.35 3.47
C HIS A 63 9.29 2.79 3.21
N GLU A 64 8.41 1.85 2.86
CA GLU A 64 7.04 2.13 2.43
C GLU A 64 6.25 2.97 3.44
N ILE A 65 6.28 2.58 4.72
CA ILE A 65 5.65 3.33 5.83
C ILE A 65 6.15 4.78 5.87
N LEU A 66 7.45 4.98 5.69
CA LEU A 66 8.06 6.31 5.73
C LEU A 66 7.67 7.15 4.51
N ALA A 67 7.54 6.52 3.34
CA ALA A 67 7.07 7.17 2.11
C ALA A 67 5.60 7.61 2.23
N VAL A 68 4.73 6.76 2.80
CA VAL A 68 3.32 7.09 3.08
C VAL A 68 3.23 8.23 4.09
N GLU A 69 4.07 8.24 5.12
CA GLU A 69 4.10 9.31 6.12
C GLU A 69 4.47 10.66 5.50
N TYR A 70 5.53 10.67 4.68
CA TYR A 70 5.96 11.87 3.98
C TYR A 70 4.85 12.41 3.05
N ALA A 71 4.20 11.53 2.30
CA ALA A 71 3.07 11.91 1.44
C ALA A 71 1.95 12.56 2.25
N GLY A 72 1.61 12.02 3.44
CA GLY A 72 0.61 12.61 4.32
C GLY A 72 1.02 13.94 4.98
N TRP A 73 2.31 14.19 5.18
CA TRP A 73 2.80 15.49 5.66
C TRP A 73 2.70 16.58 4.60
N ILE A 74 2.90 16.22 3.32
CA ILE A 74 2.71 17.15 2.22
C ILE A 74 1.21 17.40 2.01
N ARG A 75 0.40 16.33 2.04
CA ARG A 75 -1.02 16.33 1.69
C ARG A 75 -1.92 15.87 2.84
N PRO A 76 -2.54 16.80 3.58
CA PRO A 76 -3.45 16.45 4.69
C PRO A 76 -4.69 15.65 4.25
N ASP A 77 -5.21 15.90 3.05
CA ASP A 77 -6.30 15.14 2.44
C ASP A 77 -5.91 13.66 2.25
N PHE A 78 -4.70 13.42 1.74
CA PHE A 78 -4.14 12.08 1.61
C PHE A 78 -3.97 11.41 2.97
N ARG A 79 -3.50 12.14 3.99
CA ARG A 79 -3.40 11.62 5.36
C ARG A 79 -4.75 11.13 5.89
N ILE A 80 -5.80 11.95 5.74
CA ILE A 80 -7.15 11.59 6.19
C ILE A 80 -7.62 10.33 5.45
N MET A 81 -7.41 10.27 4.13
CA MET A 81 -7.78 9.11 3.32
C MET A 81 -7.10 7.82 3.80
N VAL A 82 -5.78 7.85 4.04
CA VAL A 82 -5.02 6.69 4.54
C VAL A 82 -5.55 6.26 5.90
N ASN A 83 -5.72 7.19 6.83
CA ASN A 83 -6.21 6.90 8.18
C ASN A 83 -7.64 6.33 8.15
N GLN A 84 -8.53 6.91 7.34
CA GLN A 84 -9.89 6.42 7.18
C GLN A 84 -9.92 5.03 6.55
N THR A 85 -9.05 4.77 5.56
CA THR A 85 -8.90 3.45 4.94
C THR A 85 -8.50 2.40 5.96
N PHE A 86 -7.56 2.71 6.86
CA PHE A 86 -7.16 1.82 7.94
C PHE A 86 -8.31 1.55 8.92
N ILE A 87 -9.06 2.58 9.33
CA ILE A 87 -10.23 2.44 10.23
C ILE A 87 -11.33 1.60 9.56
N ASP A 88 -11.62 1.85 8.28
CA ASP A 88 -12.64 1.12 7.52
C ASP A 88 -12.22 -0.35 7.29
N TYR A 89 -10.92 -0.60 7.11
CA TYR A 89 -10.37 -1.96 7.04
C TYR A 89 -10.58 -2.70 8.36
N HIS A 90 -10.13 -2.10 9.46
CA HIS A 90 -10.21 -2.70 10.79
C HIS A 90 -11.66 -2.89 11.26
N SER A 91 -12.58 -2.01 10.86
CA SER A 91 -14.00 -2.13 11.19
C SER A 91 -14.78 -3.09 10.29
N GLY A 92 -14.12 -3.77 9.34
CA GLY A 92 -14.74 -4.74 8.43
C GLY A 92 -15.53 -4.13 7.27
N LYS A 93 -15.69 -2.80 7.21
CA LYS A 93 -16.45 -2.09 6.17
C LYS A 93 -15.86 -2.28 4.76
N LEU A 94 -14.56 -2.56 4.65
CA LEU A 94 -13.92 -2.83 3.36
C LEU A 94 -14.11 -4.27 2.88
N ALA A 95 -14.27 -5.26 3.78
CA ALA A 95 -14.52 -6.66 3.40
C ALA A 95 -15.83 -6.80 2.62
N ASP A 96 -16.86 -6.05 3.03
CA ASP A 96 -18.17 -6.02 2.36
C ASP A 96 -18.09 -5.48 0.93
N LYS A 97 -17.19 -4.53 0.64
CA LYS A 97 -17.03 -3.96 -0.70
C LYS A 97 -16.33 -4.92 -1.66
N GLU A 98 -15.35 -5.67 -1.18
CA GLU A 98 -14.67 -6.68 -2.00
C GLU A 98 -15.58 -7.87 -2.29
N GLN A 99 -16.38 -8.32 -1.30
CA GLN A 99 -17.39 -9.34 -1.49
C GLN A 99 -18.48 -8.90 -2.48
N LYS A 100 -19.01 -7.66 -2.35
CA LYS A 100 -19.98 -7.11 -3.32
C LYS A 100 -19.41 -6.95 -4.73
N ARG A 101 -18.12 -6.64 -4.86
CA ARG A 101 -17.43 -6.59 -6.17
C ARG A 101 -17.27 -7.98 -6.78
N LYS A 102 -17.01 -9.01 -5.97
CA LYS A 102 -16.91 -10.40 -6.43
C LYS A 102 -18.28 -10.95 -6.82
N THR A 103 -19.33 -10.73 -6.02
CA THR A 103 -20.70 -11.16 -6.37
C THR A 103 -21.21 -10.48 -7.65
N HIS A 104 -20.98 -9.17 -7.82
CA HIS A 104 -21.37 -8.46 -9.04
C HIS A 104 -20.53 -8.85 -10.28
N ARG A 105 -19.31 -9.37 -10.09
CA ARG A 105 -18.47 -9.87 -11.19
C ARG A 105 -18.81 -11.32 -11.57
N ASP A 106 -19.24 -12.13 -10.60
CA ASP A 106 -19.64 -13.53 -10.82
C ASP A 106 -21.05 -13.69 -11.41
N GLU A 107 -21.96 -12.72 -11.21
CA GLU A 107 -23.28 -12.75 -11.87
C GLU A 107 -23.22 -12.57 -13.39
N GLY A 108 -22.09 -12.12 -13.94
CA GLY A 108 -21.81 -12.14 -15.38
C GLY A 108 -21.39 -13.52 -15.93
N SER A 109 -21.16 -14.51 -15.07
CA SER A 109 -20.69 -15.85 -15.45
C SER A 109 -21.78 -16.92 -15.38
N GLY A 110 -22.88 -16.66 -16.10
CA GLY A 110 -23.91 -17.64 -16.42
C GLY A 110 -24.93 -17.85 -15.31
N LEU A 111 -26.13 -17.31 -15.53
CA LEU A 111 -27.31 -17.52 -14.70
C LEU A 111 -27.47 -19.01 -14.33
N PRO A 112 -27.83 -19.34 -13.07
CA PRO A 112 -28.13 -20.71 -12.64
C PRO A 112 -29.12 -21.45 -13.56
N GLU A 113 -30.03 -20.70 -14.19
CA GLU A 113 -30.95 -21.13 -15.26
C GLU A 113 -30.23 -21.85 -16.42
N PHE A 114 -29.11 -21.31 -16.93
CA PHE A 114 -28.40 -21.88 -18.08
C PHE A 114 -27.64 -23.17 -17.74
N ARG A 115 -27.23 -23.35 -16.48
CA ARG A 115 -26.64 -24.62 -16.02
C ARG A 115 -27.68 -25.74 -16.00
N LYS A 116 -28.92 -25.43 -15.59
CA LYS A 116 -30.04 -26.37 -15.63
C LYS A 116 -30.44 -26.73 -17.06
N ALA A 117 -30.54 -25.73 -17.94
CA ALA A 117 -30.89 -25.95 -19.35
C ALA A 117 -29.87 -26.86 -20.07
N ARG A 118 -28.56 -26.62 -19.88
CA ARG A 118 -27.51 -27.46 -20.48
C ARG A 118 -27.50 -28.88 -19.91
N ALA A 119 -27.74 -29.04 -18.61
CA ALA A 119 -27.84 -30.36 -17.98
C ALA A 119 -29.07 -31.15 -18.47
N MET A 120 -30.21 -30.48 -18.67
CA MET A 120 -31.40 -31.10 -19.26
C MET A 120 -31.20 -31.49 -20.72
N GLN A 121 -30.50 -30.67 -21.50
CA GLN A 121 -30.25 -30.97 -22.91
C GLN A 121 -29.29 -32.16 -23.09
N ILE A 122 -28.24 -32.24 -22.26
CA ILE A 122 -27.34 -33.40 -22.21
C ILE A 122 -28.08 -34.67 -21.73
N ALA A 123 -29.05 -34.54 -20.82
CA ALA A 123 -29.86 -35.66 -20.36
C ALA A 123 -30.88 -36.16 -21.41
N MET A 124 -31.28 -35.32 -22.37
CA MET A 124 -32.18 -35.71 -23.47
C MET A 124 -31.46 -36.30 -24.68
N GLU A 125 -30.19 -35.94 -24.93
CA GLU A 125 -29.38 -36.47 -26.05
C GLU A 125 -28.73 -37.84 -25.73
N GLY A 126 -28.93 -38.36 -24.52
CA GLY A 126 -28.34 -39.62 -24.03
C GLY A 126 -29.24 -40.86 -24.08
N TYR A 127 -30.36 -40.83 -24.82
CA TYR A 127 -31.26 -41.98 -25.02
C TYR A 127 -31.47 -42.31 -26.49
#